data_AF-A0A958SSH4-F1
#
_entry.id   AF-A0A958SSH4-F1
#
_cell.length_a   1.000
_cell.length_b   1.000
_cell.length_c   1.000
_cell.angle_alpha   90.00
_cell.angle_beta   90.00
_cell.angle_gamma   90.00
#
_symmetry.space_group_name_H-M   'P 1'
#
loop_
_entity.id
_entity.type
_entity.pdbx_description
1 polymer ?
#
loop_
_entity_poly.entity_id
_entity_poly.type
_entity_poly.pdbx_seq_one_letter_code
_entity_poly.pdbx_strand_id
1 'polypeptide(L)'
;MKKLLVVLLLALTWSYAVQAQDYKTYKVKKGETIEEIASRYLVTPYDIYTLNPDAKKELRVGSVLIIPQTKVETAEKAVVTKELIGFKEHKVKRKETLFSLAKEYGVEEADIKKHNPHLYSESLQKGETIKIPKYKKVIKIEKPESTTISYTVLPKEGKWRIAYKFGITVNELEALNPAMGDVLQEGQIIKVPNKGTHEIKQIDERYSYYTVLPKEGFYRLKLKLGLEQEELETLNPELKDGGLKEGMILKVPYSAIVETSQEESQAVSLENRMFSNNTTKHLVVMLPFRLNRVDADSIEEAKKQILFDPYLRNSLDFHSGILVALDSLKQLGISLKVDVYDTRGEKSYISTALHTHDFNTVDAVIGPLLNDNFQLVASELKEANVPVISPTGKGIQLYDNVFQSLPENDVLRNKLINYVKTKKDSAHIVIVADSKSTAVRDMLKKEFPAASLINSRKGKSGNDLNYVTIADIEGGL
;
A
#
# COMPACT_ATOMS: atom_id res chain seq x y z
N MET A 1 -20.77 -38.44 -22.23
CA MET A 1 -21.32 -38.11 -20.89
C MET A 1 -20.51 -38.68 -19.74
N LYS A 2 -20.10 -39.97 -19.73
CA LYS A 2 -19.31 -40.56 -18.64
C LYS A 2 -17.90 -39.96 -18.43
N LYS A 3 -17.24 -39.47 -19.50
CA LYS A 3 -15.92 -38.81 -19.39
C LYS A 3 -15.98 -37.35 -18.90
N LEU A 4 -17.14 -36.69 -19.01
CA LEU A 4 -17.32 -35.31 -18.54
C LEU A 4 -17.57 -35.25 -17.02
N LEU A 5 -18.24 -36.28 -16.48
CA LEU A 5 -18.47 -36.44 -15.03
C LEU A 5 -17.17 -36.71 -14.25
N VAL A 6 -16.19 -37.39 -14.86
CA VAL A 6 -14.90 -37.69 -14.20
C VAL A 6 -14.01 -36.45 -14.10
N VAL A 7 -14.07 -35.55 -15.09
CA VAL A 7 -13.34 -34.26 -15.04
C VAL A 7 -13.98 -33.30 -14.02
N LEU A 8 -15.31 -33.37 -13.85
CA LEU A 8 -16.03 -32.58 -12.84
C LEU A 8 -15.81 -33.12 -11.40
N LEU A 9 -15.52 -34.41 -11.24
CA LEU A 9 -15.18 -35.04 -9.95
C LEU A 9 -13.71 -34.81 -9.54
N LEU A 10 -12.79 -34.65 -10.49
CA LEU A 10 -11.38 -34.34 -10.22
C LEU A 10 -11.12 -32.85 -9.93
N ALA A 11 -12.06 -31.96 -10.27
CA ALA A 11 -12.01 -30.53 -9.93
C ALA A 11 -12.53 -30.21 -8.51
N LEU A 12 -13.07 -31.20 -7.79
CA LEU A 12 -13.68 -31.05 -6.47
C LEU A 12 -12.79 -31.53 -5.31
N THR A 13 -11.55 -31.96 -5.58
CA THR A 13 -10.60 -32.45 -4.56
C THR A 13 -9.33 -31.62 -4.45
N TRP A 14 -9.37 -30.33 -4.80
CA TRP A 14 -8.43 -29.37 -4.19
C TRP A 14 -9.09 -28.81 -2.93
N SER A 15 -8.99 -29.62 -1.87
CA SER A 15 -9.29 -29.21 -0.51
C SER A 15 -8.39 -28.04 -0.15
N TYR A 16 -8.96 -26.83 -0.17
CA TYR A 16 -8.47 -25.74 0.64
C TYR A 16 -8.36 -26.27 2.07
N ALA A 17 -7.14 -26.32 2.60
CA ALA A 17 -6.93 -26.37 4.03
C ALA A 17 -7.37 -25.00 4.58
N VAL A 18 -8.69 -24.81 4.72
CA VAL A 18 -9.24 -23.76 5.54
C VAL A 18 -8.81 -24.12 6.96
N GLN A 19 -7.85 -23.37 7.51
CA GLN A 19 -7.70 -23.33 8.96
C GLN A 19 -9.01 -22.75 9.50
N ALA A 20 -9.88 -23.62 10.02
CA ALA A 20 -11.02 -23.17 10.79
C ALA A 20 -10.49 -22.39 11.99
N GLN A 21 -10.70 -21.08 12.02
CA GLN A 21 -10.62 -20.33 13.26
C GLN A 21 -11.82 -20.77 14.10
N ASP A 22 -11.58 -21.30 15.30
CA ASP A 22 -12.65 -21.63 16.21
C ASP A 22 -13.27 -20.34 16.76
N TYR A 23 -14.58 -20.20 16.60
CA TYR A 23 -15.36 -19.05 17.10
C TYR A 23 -16.27 -19.49 18.24
N LYS A 24 -16.42 -18.63 19.25
CA LYS A 24 -17.36 -18.83 20.35
C LYS A 24 -18.50 -17.83 20.23
N THR A 25 -19.75 -18.28 20.37
CA THR A 25 -20.90 -17.37 20.38
C THR A 25 -21.23 -16.91 21.79
N TYR A 26 -21.66 -15.66 21.93
CA TYR A 26 -22.07 -15.07 23.21
C TYR A 26 -23.39 -14.31 23.10
N LYS A 27 -24.36 -14.62 23.98
CA LYS A 27 -25.65 -13.94 24.02
C LYS A 27 -25.60 -12.76 24.98
N VAL A 28 -25.79 -11.55 24.46
CA VAL A 28 -25.72 -10.28 25.19
C VAL A 28 -26.79 -10.22 26.28
N LYS A 29 -26.40 -9.92 27.52
CA LYS A 29 -27.32 -9.73 28.65
C LYS A 29 -27.64 -8.25 28.85
N LYS A 30 -28.71 -7.98 29.61
CA LYS A 30 -29.17 -6.62 29.88
C LYS A 30 -28.09 -5.85 30.66
N GLY A 31 -27.62 -4.75 30.09
CA GLY A 31 -26.66 -3.83 30.72
C GLY A 31 -25.18 -4.15 30.47
N GLU A 32 -24.85 -5.18 29.69
CA GLU A 32 -23.45 -5.46 29.30
C GLU A 32 -22.98 -4.53 28.19
N THR A 33 -21.67 -4.22 28.19
CA THR A 33 -21.00 -3.45 27.14
C THR A 33 -20.09 -4.32 26.28
N ILE A 34 -19.72 -3.87 25.08
CA ILE A 34 -18.75 -4.60 24.24
C ILE A 34 -17.40 -4.67 24.96
N GLU A 35 -17.03 -3.65 25.72
CA GLU A 35 -15.81 -3.57 26.51
C GLU A 35 -15.77 -4.67 27.59
N GLU A 36 -16.87 -4.89 28.30
CA GLU A 36 -16.99 -5.97 29.30
C GLU A 36 -16.96 -7.36 28.66
N ILE A 37 -17.61 -7.53 27.51
CA ILE A 37 -17.63 -8.80 26.77
C ILE A 37 -16.23 -9.09 26.20
N ALA A 38 -15.60 -8.11 25.55
CA ALA A 38 -14.23 -8.23 25.03
C ALA A 38 -13.23 -8.61 26.13
N SER A 39 -13.33 -7.94 27.28
CA SER A 39 -12.51 -8.23 28.46
C SER A 39 -12.73 -9.65 28.98
N ARG A 40 -13.97 -10.13 29.00
CA ARG A 40 -14.32 -11.50 29.43
C ARG A 40 -13.67 -12.56 28.56
N TYR A 41 -13.55 -12.30 27.27
CA TYR A 41 -13.04 -13.26 26.29
C TYR A 41 -11.58 -13.01 25.89
N LEU A 42 -10.89 -12.06 26.54
CA LEU A 42 -9.50 -11.71 26.26
C LEU A 42 -9.27 -11.41 24.76
N VAL A 43 -10.23 -10.71 24.17
CA VAL A 43 -10.17 -10.18 22.81
C VAL A 43 -10.33 -8.67 22.86
N THR A 44 -10.02 -7.98 21.77
CA THR A 44 -10.30 -6.55 21.70
C THR A 44 -11.77 -6.28 21.33
N PRO A 45 -12.36 -5.14 21.74
CA PRO A 45 -13.64 -4.69 21.21
C PRO A 45 -13.67 -4.68 19.68
N TYR A 46 -12.54 -4.35 19.06
CA TYR A 46 -12.36 -4.36 17.62
C TYR A 46 -12.55 -5.74 17.01
N ASP A 47 -11.94 -6.78 17.59
CA ASP A 47 -12.11 -8.16 17.13
C ASP A 47 -13.57 -8.65 17.20
N ILE A 48 -14.34 -8.11 18.15
CA ILE A 48 -15.78 -8.35 18.21
C ILE A 48 -16.51 -7.57 17.12
N TYR A 49 -16.17 -6.30 16.89
CA TYR A 49 -16.82 -5.49 15.86
C TYR A 49 -16.54 -5.97 14.42
N THR A 50 -15.37 -6.53 14.15
CA THR A 50 -15.05 -7.08 12.83
C THR A 50 -15.93 -8.28 12.48
N LEU A 51 -16.20 -9.15 13.46
CA LEU A 51 -17.10 -10.30 13.30
C LEU A 51 -18.57 -9.95 13.50
N ASN A 52 -18.88 -8.80 14.12
CA ASN A 52 -20.24 -8.34 14.39
C ASN A 52 -20.40 -6.84 14.03
N PRO A 53 -20.40 -6.47 12.74
CA PRO A 53 -20.46 -5.07 12.31
C PRO A 53 -21.69 -4.32 12.84
N ASP A 54 -22.81 -5.02 13.03
CA ASP A 54 -24.06 -4.45 13.55
C ASP A 54 -23.93 -3.95 14.99
N ALA A 55 -23.10 -4.61 15.80
CA ALA A 55 -22.84 -4.23 17.17
C ALA A 55 -22.10 -2.89 17.30
N LYS A 56 -21.45 -2.42 16.21
CA LYS A 56 -20.76 -1.11 16.16
C LYS A 56 -21.75 0.06 16.20
N LYS A 57 -22.98 -0.14 15.73
CA LYS A 57 -24.03 0.88 15.75
C LYS A 57 -24.81 0.84 17.06
N GLU A 58 -25.21 -0.36 17.49
CA GLU A 58 -26.03 -0.54 18.70
C GLU A 58 -25.89 -1.98 19.21
N LEU A 59 -25.60 -2.14 20.52
CA LEU A 59 -25.57 -3.44 21.17
C LEU A 59 -26.96 -3.80 21.72
N ARG A 60 -27.67 -4.71 21.04
CA ARG A 60 -29.03 -5.11 21.42
C ARG A 60 -29.03 -6.23 22.45
N VAL A 61 -29.77 -6.04 23.54
CA VAL A 61 -29.95 -7.08 24.57
C VAL A 61 -30.55 -8.34 23.92
N GLY A 62 -29.92 -9.49 24.15
CA GLY A 62 -30.33 -10.78 23.60
C GLY A 62 -29.74 -11.12 22.23
N SER A 63 -29.01 -10.20 21.58
CA SER A 63 -28.28 -10.51 20.34
C SER A 63 -27.15 -11.51 20.60
N VAL A 64 -26.80 -12.29 19.57
CA VAL A 64 -25.70 -13.26 19.64
C VAL A 64 -24.50 -12.65 18.92
N LEU A 65 -23.38 -12.53 19.62
CA LEU A 65 -22.10 -12.07 19.09
C LEU A 65 -21.21 -13.27 18.78
N ILE A 66 -20.47 -13.19 17.68
CA ILE A 66 -19.40 -14.11 17.31
C ILE A 66 -18.10 -13.56 17.89
N ILE A 67 -17.44 -14.33 18.74
CA ILE A 67 -16.20 -13.95 19.43
C ILE A 67 -15.06 -14.82 18.91
N PRO A 68 -13.95 -14.24 18.43
CA PRO A 68 -12.80 -15.02 17.98
C PRO A 68 -12.10 -15.68 19.17
N GLN A 69 -11.65 -16.93 19.02
CA GLN A 69 -10.76 -17.52 20.02
C GLN A 69 -9.32 -17.05 19.77
N THR A 70 -8.77 -16.30 20.74
CA THR A 70 -7.34 -16.04 20.82
C THR A 70 -6.61 -17.32 21.20
N LYS A 71 -5.49 -17.64 20.54
CA LYS A 71 -4.56 -18.72 20.92
C LYS A 71 -3.76 -18.38 22.20
N VAL A 72 -4.38 -17.67 23.13
CA VAL A 72 -3.88 -17.53 24.50
C VAL A 72 -4.55 -18.67 25.24
N GLU A 73 -3.75 -19.65 25.70
CA GLU A 73 -4.24 -20.78 26.47
C GLU A 73 -5.07 -20.31 27.68
N THR A 74 -6.39 -20.25 27.53
CA THR A 74 -7.32 -20.17 28.65
C THR A 74 -7.33 -21.52 29.35
N ALA A 75 -6.53 -21.65 30.40
CA ALA A 75 -7.03 -22.31 31.59
C ALA A 75 -7.56 -21.21 32.53
N GLU A 76 -8.87 -21.19 32.76
CA GLU A 76 -9.42 -20.63 33.98
C GLU A 76 -8.76 -21.37 35.17
N LYS A 77 -7.59 -20.91 35.62
CA LYS A 77 -7.09 -21.32 36.92
C LYS A 77 -7.76 -20.42 37.93
N ALA A 78 -8.86 -20.90 38.50
CA ALA A 78 -9.11 -20.63 39.90
C ALA A 78 -7.84 -21.07 40.65
N VAL A 79 -6.96 -20.14 40.99
CA VAL A 79 -5.80 -20.46 41.81
C VAL A 79 -6.34 -20.76 43.20
N VAL A 80 -6.53 -22.04 43.49
CA VAL A 80 -6.78 -22.51 44.84
C VAL A 80 -5.48 -22.31 45.62
N THR A 81 -5.26 -21.12 46.15
CA THR A 81 -4.16 -20.89 47.08
C THR A 81 -4.47 -21.63 48.38
N LYS A 82 -3.65 -22.64 48.66
CA LYS A 82 -3.63 -23.39 49.92
C LYS A 82 -2.98 -22.49 50.99
N GLU A 83 -3.77 -21.88 51.87
CA GLU A 83 -3.23 -21.08 52.98
C GLU A 83 -2.84 -22.01 54.14
N LEU A 84 -1.59 -21.95 54.61
CA LEU A 84 -1.11 -22.78 55.72
C LEU A 84 -1.76 -22.31 57.03
N ILE A 85 -2.68 -23.10 57.56
CA ILE A 85 -3.41 -22.81 58.80
C ILE A 85 -2.76 -23.42 60.05
N GLY A 86 -1.70 -24.21 59.90
CA GLY A 86 -0.93 -24.78 61.01
C GLY A 86 -0.32 -26.13 60.68
N PHE A 87 0.23 -26.80 61.70
CA PHE A 87 0.85 -28.12 61.58
C PHE A 87 0.14 -29.15 62.46
N LYS A 88 0.13 -30.41 62.02
CA LYS A 88 -0.16 -31.57 62.88
C LYS A 88 1.09 -32.40 63.02
N GLU A 89 1.48 -32.69 64.26
CA GLU A 89 2.57 -33.61 64.55
C GLU A 89 2.09 -35.06 64.36
N HIS A 90 2.83 -35.84 63.59
CA HIS A 90 2.54 -37.26 63.35
C HIS A 90 3.76 -38.11 63.70
N LYS A 91 3.56 -39.09 64.58
CA LYS A 91 4.58 -40.08 64.93
C LYS A 91 4.53 -41.25 63.96
N VAL A 92 5.60 -41.43 63.19
CA VAL A 92 5.70 -42.39 62.09
C VAL A 92 5.58 -43.83 62.61
N LYS A 93 4.65 -44.59 62.05
CA LYS A 93 4.42 -46.00 62.35
C LYS A 93 5.21 -46.91 61.41
N ARG A 94 5.22 -48.21 61.72
CA ARG A 94 5.92 -49.22 60.92
C ARG A 94 5.29 -49.31 59.52
N LYS A 95 6.11 -49.22 58.47
CA LYS A 95 5.75 -49.26 57.04
C LYS A 95 5.05 -48.00 56.48
N GLU A 96 5.03 -46.89 57.22
CA GLU A 96 4.61 -45.61 56.64
C GLU A 96 5.74 -45.01 55.79
N THR A 97 5.36 -44.37 54.69
CA THR A 97 6.25 -43.63 53.79
C THR A 97 5.77 -42.20 53.64
N LEU A 98 6.62 -41.30 53.13
CA LEU A 98 6.21 -39.94 52.80
C LEU A 98 5.01 -39.93 51.86
N PHE A 99 4.99 -40.83 50.88
CA PHE A 99 3.86 -41.03 49.97
C PHE A 99 2.57 -41.43 50.70
N SER A 100 2.62 -42.41 51.61
CA SER A 100 1.42 -42.85 52.34
C SER A 100 0.89 -41.74 53.25
N LEU A 101 1.78 -40.97 53.88
CA LEU A 101 1.42 -39.85 54.74
C LEU A 101 0.88 -38.64 53.96
N ALA A 102 1.51 -38.29 52.83
CA ALA A 102 1.03 -37.26 51.92
C ALA A 102 -0.41 -37.56 51.46
N LYS A 103 -0.66 -38.83 51.10
CA LYS A 103 -1.99 -39.31 50.69
C LYS A 103 -2.99 -39.31 51.85
N GLU A 104 -2.61 -39.76 53.04
CA GLU A 104 -3.48 -39.77 54.23
C GLU A 104 -3.91 -38.36 54.63
N TYR A 105 -2.98 -37.41 54.59
CA TYR A 105 -3.19 -36.04 55.07
C TYR A 105 -3.62 -35.05 53.98
N GLY A 106 -3.73 -35.49 52.73
CA GLY A 106 -4.15 -34.66 51.60
C GLY A 106 -3.19 -33.50 51.30
N VAL A 107 -1.89 -33.74 51.48
CA VAL A 107 -0.79 -32.78 51.22
C VAL A 107 0.20 -33.36 50.22
N GLU A 108 1.09 -32.54 49.68
CA GLU A 108 2.14 -33.02 48.78
C GLU A 108 3.39 -33.44 49.58
N GLU A 109 4.12 -34.45 49.11
CA GLU A 109 5.37 -34.89 49.78
C GLU A 109 6.39 -33.77 49.88
N ALA A 110 6.44 -32.91 48.85
CA ALA A 110 7.30 -31.72 48.84
C ALA A 110 6.95 -30.76 49.99
N ASP A 111 5.68 -30.61 50.33
CA ASP A 111 5.22 -29.77 51.44
C ASP A 111 5.65 -30.37 52.80
N ILE A 112 5.56 -31.70 52.95
CA ILE A 112 6.05 -32.39 54.14
C ILE A 112 7.57 -32.20 54.29
N LYS A 113 8.35 -32.39 53.21
CA LYS A 113 9.81 -32.20 53.24
C LYS A 113 10.20 -30.75 53.52
N LYS A 114 9.48 -29.77 52.95
CA LYS A 114 9.72 -28.33 53.18
C LYS A 114 9.67 -27.96 54.65
N HIS A 115 8.80 -28.61 55.42
CA HIS A 115 8.62 -28.36 56.86
C HIS A 115 9.37 -29.35 57.75
N ASN A 116 10.06 -30.33 57.16
CA ASN A 116 10.94 -31.29 57.83
C ASN A 116 12.23 -31.47 57.00
N PRO A 117 13.13 -30.47 56.97
CA PRO A 117 14.20 -30.38 55.96
C PRO A 117 15.22 -31.53 55.99
N HIS A 118 15.38 -32.23 57.10
CA HIS A 118 16.26 -33.42 57.16
C HIS A 118 15.79 -34.53 56.20
N LEU A 119 14.50 -34.59 55.85
CA LEU A 119 13.92 -35.55 54.91
C LEU A 119 14.30 -35.31 53.44
N TYR A 120 15.11 -34.27 53.15
CA TYR A 120 15.76 -34.10 51.85
C TYR A 120 17.01 -34.98 51.70
N SER A 121 17.70 -35.27 52.82
CA SER A 121 18.94 -36.07 52.85
C SER A 121 18.76 -37.42 53.55
N GLU A 122 17.76 -37.56 54.42
CA GLU A 122 17.52 -38.75 55.23
C GLU A 122 16.19 -39.42 54.88
N SER A 123 16.12 -40.74 55.14
CA SER A 123 14.91 -41.53 54.96
C SER A 123 14.03 -41.47 56.21
N LEU A 124 12.71 -41.43 56.03
CA LEU A 124 11.74 -41.37 57.13
C LEU A 124 11.88 -42.58 58.08
N GLN A 125 12.14 -42.34 59.37
CA GLN A 125 12.39 -43.41 60.34
C GLN A 125 11.16 -43.75 61.20
N LYS A 126 11.02 -45.03 61.56
CA LYS A 126 9.95 -45.48 62.46
C LYS A 126 10.10 -44.85 63.85
N GLY A 127 9.04 -44.21 64.34
CA GLY A 127 8.97 -43.62 65.67
C GLY A 127 9.36 -42.14 65.74
N GLU A 128 9.87 -41.59 64.65
CA GLU A 128 10.14 -40.16 64.49
C GLU A 128 8.84 -39.36 64.43
N THR A 129 8.86 -38.10 64.89
CA THR A 129 7.69 -37.21 64.84
C THR A 129 7.93 -36.11 63.80
N ILE A 130 7.10 -36.08 62.77
CA ILE A 130 7.21 -35.12 61.66
C ILE A 130 6.05 -34.11 61.67
N LYS A 131 6.31 -32.90 61.16
CA LYS A 131 5.31 -31.82 61.02
C LYS A 131 4.58 -31.93 59.69
N ILE A 132 3.27 -32.18 59.74
CA ILE A 132 2.44 -32.25 58.53
C ILE A 132 1.65 -30.93 58.38
N PRO A 133 1.85 -30.16 57.30
CA PRO A 133 1.16 -28.89 57.09
C PRO A 133 -0.35 -29.10 56.89
N LYS A 134 -1.19 -28.19 57.39
CA LYS A 134 -2.63 -28.14 57.12
C LYS A 134 -2.94 -26.92 56.29
N TYR A 135 -3.66 -27.11 55.20
CA TYR A 135 -4.05 -26.03 54.29
C TYR A 135 -5.55 -25.80 54.29
N LYS A 136 -5.97 -24.52 54.35
CA LYS A 136 -7.35 -24.11 54.06
C LYS A 136 -7.42 -23.63 52.61
N LYS A 137 -8.41 -24.10 51.86
CA LYS A 137 -8.66 -23.61 50.50
C LYS A 137 -9.32 -22.23 50.59
N VAL A 138 -8.63 -21.19 50.13
CA VAL A 138 -9.19 -19.85 50.00
C VAL A 138 -9.32 -19.55 48.51
N ILE A 139 -10.52 -19.16 48.07
CA ILE A 139 -10.77 -18.73 46.70
C ILE A 139 -10.41 -17.24 46.63
N LYS A 140 -9.23 -16.91 46.14
CA LYS A 140 -8.86 -15.53 45.80
C LYS A 140 -9.20 -15.31 44.33
N ILE A 141 -10.10 -14.37 44.06
CA ILE A 141 -10.38 -13.87 42.72
C ILE A 141 -9.33 -12.80 42.44
N GLU A 142 -8.26 -13.16 41.73
CA GLU A 142 -7.34 -12.15 41.19
C GLU A 142 -8.03 -11.43 40.03
N LYS A 143 -8.01 -10.09 40.10
CA LYS A 143 -8.56 -9.21 39.06
C LYS A 143 -7.82 -9.49 37.74
N PRO A 144 -8.51 -9.57 36.59
CA PRO A 144 -7.84 -9.74 35.31
C PRO A 144 -6.86 -8.58 35.09
N GLU A 145 -5.62 -8.90 34.70
CA GLU A 145 -4.65 -7.90 34.26
C GLU A 145 -5.23 -7.11 33.08
N SER A 146 -5.07 -5.79 33.11
CA SER A 146 -5.56 -4.91 32.05
C SER A 146 -4.98 -5.30 30.69
N THR A 147 -5.83 -5.38 29.66
CA THR A 147 -5.42 -5.66 28.26
C THR A 147 -4.62 -4.52 27.63
N THR A 148 -4.59 -3.34 28.26
CA THR A 148 -3.85 -2.16 27.80
C THR A 148 -3.04 -1.53 28.93
N ILE A 149 -1.92 -0.91 28.57
CA ILE A 149 -1.09 -0.10 29.46
C ILE A 149 -0.99 1.32 28.93
N SER A 150 -0.72 2.28 29.82
CA SER A 150 -0.41 3.65 29.42
C SER A 150 1.07 3.74 29.03
N TYR A 151 1.36 4.37 27.88
CA TYR A 151 2.68 4.58 27.33
C TYR A 151 2.91 6.07 27.08
N THR A 152 4.09 6.56 27.47
CA THR A 152 4.48 7.96 27.24
C THR A 152 5.30 8.04 25.95
N VAL A 153 4.86 8.87 25.02
CA VAL A 153 5.55 9.11 23.74
C VAL A 153 6.91 9.73 24.00
N LEU A 154 7.98 9.08 23.52
CA LEU A 154 9.36 9.56 23.67
C LEU A 154 9.71 10.59 22.58
N PRO A 155 10.79 11.38 22.76
CA PRO A 155 11.26 12.32 21.75
C PRO A 155 11.46 11.62 20.40
N LYS A 156 11.05 12.28 19.31
CA LYS A 156 11.14 11.77 17.93
C LYS A 156 10.34 10.49 17.66
N GLU A 157 9.46 10.02 18.54
CA GLU A 157 8.54 8.92 18.24
C GLU A 157 7.29 9.41 17.50
N GLY A 158 6.95 8.70 16.42
CA GLY A 158 5.69 8.90 15.68
C GLY A 158 4.82 7.63 15.72
N LYS A 159 3.59 7.73 15.19
CA LYS A 159 2.59 6.65 15.19
C LYS A 159 3.15 5.33 14.69
N TRP A 160 3.88 5.35 13.58
CA TRP A 160 4.50 4.18 12.96
C TRP A 160 5.48 3.45 13.87
N ARG A 161 6.36 4.19 14.54
CA ARG A 161 7.41 3.63 15.40
C ARG A 161 6.80 2.97 16.63
N ILE A 162 5.78 3.59 17.22
CA ILE A 162 5.04 3.04 18.35
C ILE A 162 4.25 1.81 17.93
N ALA A 163 3.51 1.88 16.83
CA ALA A 163 2.73 0.76 16.34
C ALA A 163 3.64 -0.45 15.99
N TYR A 164 4.81 -0.22 15.39
CA TYR A 164 5.83 -1.25 15.17
C TYR A 164 6.33 -1.86 16.49
N LYS A 165 6.68 -1.00 17.47
CA LYS A 165 7.17 -1.41 18.80
C LYS A 165 6.21 -2.37 19.50
N PHE A 166 4.91 -2.08 19.43
CA PHE A 166 3.87 -2.91 20.04
C PHE A 166 3.30 -3.96 19.08
N GLY A 167 3.83 -4.09 17.86
CA GLY A 167 3.39 -5.06 16.86
C GLY A 167 1.90 -4.96 16.55
N ILE A 168 1.42 -3.74 16.34
CA ILE A 168 0.04 -3.41 15.94
C ILE A 168 0.07 -2.51 14.70
N THR A 169 -1.08 -2.32 14.05
CA THR A 169 -1.23 -1.36 12.95
C THR A 169 -1.43 0.06 13.46
N VAL A 170 -1.21 1.07 12.60
CA VAL A 170 -1.53 2.47 12.95
C VAL A 170 -3.02 2.64 13.24
N ASN A 171 -3.87 1.98 12.46
CA ASN A 171 -5.33 2.00 12.67
C ASN A 171 -5.72 1.40 14.03
N GLU A 172 -5.07 0.32 14.46
CA GLU A 172 -5.28 -0.27 15.79
C GLU A 172 -4.83 0.70 16.90
N LEU A 173 -3.69 1.37 16.72
CA LEU A 173 -3.19 2.37 17.67
C LEU A 173 -4.15 3.57 17.79
N GLU A 174 -4.69 4.05 16.67
CA GLU A 174 -5.68 5.13 16.63
C GLU A 174 -7.03 4.70 17.23
N ALA A 175 -7.46 3.46 16.97
CA ALA A 175 -8.68 2.91 17.57
C ALA A 175 -8.58 2.81 19.10
N LEU A 176 -7.40 2.47 19.64
CA LEU A 176 -7.13 2.51 21.08
C LEU A 176 -7.11 3.93 21.66
N ASN A 177 -6.87 4.93 20.80
CA ASN A 177 -6.71 6.33 21.20
C ASN A 177 -7.50 7.31 20.30
N PRO A 178 -8.85 7.31 20.34
CA PRO A 178 -9.67 8.13 19.43
C PRO A 178 -9.42 9.64 19.52
N ALA A 179 -8.85 10.14 20.63
CA ALA A 179 -8.53 11.55 20.87
C ALA A 179 -7.05 11.91 20.66
N MET A 180 -6.26 11.03 20.04
CA MET A 180 -4.80 11.15 19.88
C MET A 180 -4.34 12.28 18.94
N GLY A 181 -5.17 12.67 17.97
CA GLY A 181 -4.80 13.61 16.90
C GLY A 181 -3.90 12.99 15.82
N ASP A 182 -3.59 13.78 14.78
CA ASP A 182 -2.79 13.31 13.64
C ASP A 182 -1.28 13.25 13.94
N VAL A 183 -0.80 14.16 14.79
CA VAL A 183 0.62 14.29 15.16
C VAL A 183 0.77 13.99 16.65
N LEU A 184 1.67 13.06 16.98
CA LEU A 184 2.01 12.76 18.36
C LEU A 184 2.97 13.81 18.93
N GLN A 185 2.69 14.27 20.14
CA GLN A 185 3.58 15.18 20.86
C GLN A 185 4.47 14.42 21.86
N GLU A 186 5.69 14.90 22.04
CA GLU A 186 6.59 14.38 23.07
C GLU A 186 5.94 14.50 24.45
N GLY A 187 6.00 13.42 25.24
CA GLY A 187 5.38 13.37 26.57
C GLY A 187 3.87 13.07 26.55
N GLN A 188 3.24 12.94 25.39
CA GLN A 188 1.84 12.55 25.28
C GLN A 188 1.63 11.14 25.83
N ILE A 189 0.58 10.94 26.63
CA ILE A 189 0.22 9.63 27.18
C ILE A 189 -0.83 8.98 26.28
N ILE A 190 -0.53 7.78 25.81
CA ILE A 190 -1.38 7.00 24.91
C ILE A 190 -1.56 5.57 25.47
N LYS A 191 -2.63 4.90 25.08
CA LYS A 191 -2.90 3.50 25.41
C LYS A 191 -2.30 2.59 24.35
N VAL A 192 -1.60 1.56 24.81
CA VAL A 192 -1.02 0.52 23.96
C VAL A 192 -1.34 -0.86 24.55
N PRO A 193 -1.31 -1.95 23.75
CA PRO A 193 -1.60 -3.29 24.23
C PRO A 193 -0.62 -3.74 25.31
N ASN A 194 -1.13 -4.46 26.31
CA ASN A 194 -0.31 -5.06 27.36
C ASN A 194 0.27 -6.40 26.85
N LYS A 195 1.37 -6.35 26.09
CA LYS A 195 2.03 -7.56 25.53
C LYS A 195 3.12 -8.18 26.43
N GLY A 196 3.26 -7.71 27.67
CA GLY A 196 4.41 -8.06 28.50
C GLY A 196 5.75 -7.59 27.89
N THR A 197 6.83 -7.63 28.68
CA THR A 197 8.13 -7.07 28.25
C THR A 197 8.83 -7.88 27.14
N HIS A 198 8.38 -9.10 26.86
CA HIS A 198 9.07 -10.04 25.97
C HIS A 198 8.62 -9.98 24.50
N GLU A 199 7.52 -9.28 24.19
CA GLU A 199 7.00 -9.15 22.81
C GLU A 199 7.19 -7.75 22.20
N ILE A 200 7.82 -6.83 22.94
CA ILE A 200 8.04 -5.46 22.48
C ILE A 200 9.26 -5.42 21.53
N LYS A 201 9.05 -5.01 20.28
CA LYS A 201 10.13 -4.91 19.28
C LYS A 201 11.10 -3.78 19.65
N GLN A 202 12.40 -4.04 19.53
CA GLN A 202 13.43 -3.01 19.73
C GLN A 202 13.47 -2.04 18.54
N ILE A 203 13.56 -0.74 18.85
CA ILE A 203 13.64 0.34 17.87
C ILE A 203 15.12 0.70 17.65
N ASP A 204 15.52 0.92 16.41
CA ASP A 204 16.85 1.42 16.02
C ASP A 204 16.69 2.73 15.25
N GLU A 205 17.37 3.79 15.71
CA GLU A 205 17.27 5.15 15.17
C GLU A 205 17.81 5.29 13.74
N ARG A 206 18.64 4.34 13.27
CA ARG A 206 19.15 4.31 11.89
C ARG A 206 18.12 3.85 10.86
N TYR A 207 16.97 3.39 11.35
CA TYR A 207 15.89 2.89 10.53
C TYR A 207 14.65 3.77 10.67
N SER A 208 13.89 3.80 9.59
CA SER A 208 12.56 4.36 9.57
C SER A 208 11.52 3.27 9.42
N TYR A 209 10.24 3.67 9.47
CA TYR A 209 9.11 2.76 9.52
C TYR A 209 8.05 3.18 8.51
N TYR A 210 7.61 2.24 7.68
CA TYR A 210 6.67 2.48 6.59
C TYR A 210 5.42 1.60 6.74
N THR A 211 4.23 2.17 6.61
CA THR A 211 2.97 1.39 6.59
C THR A 211 2.66 0.92 5.18
N VAL A 212 2.49 -0.39 5.02
CA VAL A 212 2.02 -1.01 3.79
C VAL A 212 0.61 -0.54 3.49
N LEU A 213 0.43 0.09 2.35
CA LEU A 213 -0.87 0.60 1.92
C LEU A 213 -1.77 -0.50 1.34
N PRO A 214 -3.09 -0.27 1.22
CA PRO A 214 -4.00 -1.22 0.59
C PRO A 214 -3.53 -1.61 -0.82
N LYS A 215 -3.55 -2.92 -1.12
CA LYS A 215 -3.12 -3.50 -2.42
C LYS A 215 -1.66 -3.24 -2.79
N GLU A 216 -0.82 -2.89 -1.83
CA GLU A 216 0.61 -2.74 -2.05
C GLU A 216 1.32 -4.10 -2.04
N GLY A 217 2.19 -4.35 -3.02
CA GLY A 217 2.98 -5.58 -3.17
C GLY A 217 4.48 -5.29 -3.23
N PHE A 218 5.32 -6.31 -3.16
CA PHE A 218 6.79 -6.16 -3.19
C PHE A 218 7.31 -5.33 -4.36
N TYR A 219 6.75 -5.52 -5.56
CA TYR A 219 7.11 -4.71 -6.74
C TYR A 219 6.89 -3.20 -6.52
N ARG A 220 5.79 -2.82 -5.86
CA ARG A 220 5.48 -1.41 -5.60
C ARG A 220 6.40 -0.83 -4.52
N LEU A 221 6.70 -1.62 -3.50
CA LEU A 221 7.64 -1.24 -2.45
C LEU A 221 9.05 -1.03 -3.01
N LYS A 222 9.49 -1.88 -3.95
CA LYS A 222 10.75 -1.71 -4.66
C LYS A 222 10.82 -0.37 -5.39
N LEU A 223 9.78 -0.01 -6.13
CA LEU A 223 9.75 1.27 -6.86
C LEU A 223 9.76 2.48 -5.91
N LYS A 224 9.10 2.39 -4.74
CA LYS A 224 9.00 3.49 -3.79
C LYS A 224 10.21 3.65 -2.88
N LEU A 225 10.71 2.53 -2.36
CA LEU A 225 11.74 2.49 -1.32
C LEU A 225 13.12 2.16 -1.88
N GLY A 226 13.20 1.76 -3.16
CA GLY A 226 14.44 1.31 -3.78
C GLY A 226 14.96 -0.02 -3.22
N LEU A 227 14.13 -0.78 -2.49
CA LEU A 227 14.52 -2.02 -1.81
C LEU A 227 13.99 -3.26 -2.52
N GLU A 228 14.85 -4.24 -2.75
CA GLU A 228 14.43 -5.55 -3.25
C GLU A 228 13.65 -6.33 -2.18
N GLN A 229 12.87 -7.32 -2.61
CA GLN A 229 12.10 -8.18 -1.70
C GLN A 229 13.01 -8.86 -0.66
N GLU A 230 14.15 -9.39 -1.08
CA GLU A 230 15.12 -10.06 -0.20
C GLU A 230 15.68 -9.12 0.87
N GLU A 231 15.90 -7.85 0.54
CA GLU A 231 16.37 -6.83 1.47
C GLU A 231 15.27 -6.47 2.49
N LEU A 232 14.03 -6.32 2.02
CA LEU A 232 12.87 -6.10 2.89
C LEU A 232 12.63 -7.27 3.84
N GLU A 233 12.74 -8.51 3.37
CA GLU A 233 12.62 -9.72 4.19
C GLU A 233 13.78 -9.88 5.18
N THR A 234 14.97 -9.38 4.85
CA THR A 234 16.10 -9.35 5.78
C THR A 234 15.84 -8.38 6.93
N LEU A 235 15.24 -7.23 6.64
CA LEU A 235 14.87 -6.23 7.65
C LEU A 235 13.60 -6.59 8.43
N ASN A 236 12.72 -7.40 7.82
CA ASN A 236 11.42 -7.82 8.35
C ASN A 236 11.24 -9.34 8.13
N PRO A 237 11.90 -10.18 8.95
CA PRO A 237 11.89 -11.64 8.77
C PRO A 237 10.50 -12.27 8.74
N GLU A 238 9.51 -11.65 9.38
CA GLU A 238 8.12 -12.09 9.40
C GLU A 238 7.46 -12.14 8.00
N LEU A 239 8.04 -11.46 7.01
CA LEU A 239 7.56 -11.48 5.63
C LEU A 239 7.74 -12.84 4.95
N LYS A 240 8.71 -13.65 5.39
CA LYS A 240 9.01 -14.96 4.78
C LYS A 240 7.89 -15.97 5.00
N ASP A 241 7.30 -15.97 6.19
CA ASP A 241 6.25 -16.92 6.57
C ASP A 241 4.84 -16.33 6.40
N GLY A 242 4.69 -15.02 6.59
CA GLY A 242 3.40 -14.33 6.64
C GLY A 242 3.02 -13.57 5.39
N GLY A 243 3.97 -13.34 4.47
CA GLY A 243 3.80 -12.45 3.32
C GLY A 243 3.54 -11.00 3.70
N LEU A 244 3.41 -10.15 2.69
CA LEU A 244 3.08 -8.73 2.87
C LEU A 244 1.58 -8.56 3.14
N LYS A 245 1.22 -7.81 4.20
CA LYS A 245 -0.18 -7.54 4.58
C LYS A 245 -0.47 -6.04 4.61
N GLU A 246 -1.68 -5.67 4.23
CA GLU A 246 -2.16 -4.29 4.37
C GLU A 246 -2.07 -3.81 5.83
N GLY A 247 -1.63 -2.56 6.02
CA GLY A 247 -1.48 -1.94 7.34
C GLY A 247 -0.26 -2.42 8.13
N MET A 248 0.46 -3.43 7.65
CA MET A 248 1.71 -3.90 8.24
C MET A 248 2.75 -2.77 8.27
N ILE A 249 3.55 -2.70 9.32
CA ILE A 249 4.61 -1.70 9.44
C ILE A 249 5.96 -2.36 9.18
N LEU A 250 6.64 -1.90 8.14
CA LEU A 250 7.95 -2.38 7.73
C LEU A 250 9.04 -1.50 8.30
N LYS A 251 10.08 -2.13 8.85
CA LYS A 251 11.37 -1.53 9.14
C LYS A 251 12.14 -1.35 7.82
N VAL A 252 12.56 -0.12 7.53
CA VAL A 252 13.28 0.25 6.30
C VAL A 252 14.48 1.16 6.64
N PRO A 253 15.55 1.20 5.82
CA PRO A 253 16.67 2.10 6.06
C PRO A 253 16.22 3.57 6.00
N TYR A 254 16.84 4.44 6.80
CA TYR A 254 16.46 5.86 6.82
C TYR A 254 16.66 6.56 5.45
N SER A 255 17.71 6.19 4.72
CA SER A 255 18.00 6.72 3.37
C SER A 255 16.86 6.49 2.37
N ALA A 256 16.18 5.34 2.46
CA ALA A 256 15.08 4.97 1.57
C ALA A 256 13.87 5.92 1.65
N ILE A 257 13.69 6.62 2.78
CA ILE A 257 12.63 7.61 2.95
C ILE A 257 13.13 9.03 2.60
N VAL A 258 14.41 9.32 2.85
CA VAL A 258 15.00 10.63 2.54
C VAL A 258 15.04 10.87 1.04
N GLU A 259 15.38 9.87 0.23
CA GLU A 259 15.35 9.94 -1.23
C GLU A 259 13.94 10.25 -1.78
N THR A 260 12.88 9.87 -1.05
CA THR A 260 11.49 10.20 -1.40
C THR A 260 11.10 11.65 -1.05
N SER A 261 11.93 12.36 -0.26
CA SER A 261 11.56 13.64 0.40
C SER A 261 12.42 14.85 0.04
N GLN A 262 13.40 14.73 -0.87
CA GLN A 262 14.16 15.89 -1.32
C GLN A 262 13.36 16.75 -2.30
N GLU A 263 12.91 17.91 -1.81
CA GLU A 263 12.33 19.01 -2.57
C GLU A 263 13.42 19.80 -3.30
N GLU A 264 13.77 19.38 -4.51
CA GLU A 264 14.34 20.27 -5.54
C GLU A 264 13.45 20.19 -6.79
N SER A 265 12.84 21.32 -7.15
CA SER A 265 11.95 21.49 -8.33
C SER A 265 11.10 20.24 -8.61
N GLN A 266 10.20 19.93 -7.66
CA GLN A 266 9.52 18.64 -7.52
C GLN A 266 9.25 17.96 -8.86
N ALA A 267 10.11 17.00 -9.21
CA ALA A 267 9.72 15.95 -10.13
C ALA A 267 8.53 15.26 -9.47
N VAL A 268 7.32 15.63 -9.88
CA VAL A 268 6.11 14.96 -9.41
C VAL A 268 6.20 13.56 -9.99
N SER A 269 6.62 12.59 -9.18
CA SER A 269 6.41 11.18 -9.50
C SER A 269 4.89 10.99 -9.55
N LEU A 270 4.36 10.98 -10.76
CA LEU A 270 2.95 10.79 -11.03
C LEU A 270 2.51 9.43 -10.48
N GLU A 271 3.42 8.46 -10.48
CA GLU A 271 3.26 7.15 -9.87
C GLU A 271 2.88 7.31 -8.39
N ASN A 272 3.64 8.05 -7.59
CA ASN A 272 3.36 8.18 -6.16
C ASN A 272 2.02 8.85 -5.83
N ARG A 273 1.49 9.72 -6.72
CA ARG A 273 0.20 10.40 -6.52
C ARG A 273 -1.01 9.70 -7.15
N MET A 274 -0.80 8.84 -8.15
CA MET A 274 -1.88 8.17 -8.88
C MET A 274 -2.61 7.10 -8.05
N PHE A 275 -2.01 6.61 -6.96
CA PHE A 275 -2.50 5.44 -6.23
C PHE A 275 -3.04 5.71 -4.83
N SER A 276 -3.12 6.97 -4.41
CA SER A 276 -3.60 7.33 -3.07
C SER A 276 -5.10 7.06 -2.89
N ASN A 277 -5.87 7.02 -3.97
CA ASN A 277 -7.32 6.83 -3.93
C ASN A 277 -7.71 5.53 -4.63
N ASN A 278 -8.33 4.61 -3.89
CA ASN A 278 -8.89 3.33 -4.37
C ASN A 278 -10.10 3.50 -5.33
N THR A 279 -10.26 4.67 -5.95
CA THR A 279 -11.39 5.05 -6.80
C THR A 279 -11.14 4.66 -8.25
N THR A 280 -12.12 4.08 -8.92
CA THR A 280 -12.09 3.90 -10.38
C THR A 280 -12.00 5.25 -11.07
N LYS A 281 -11.00 5.42 -11.95
CA LYS A 281 -10.83 6.62 -12.76
C LYS A 281 -11.60 6.49 -14.07
N HIS A 282 -12.45 7.47 -14.36
CA HIS A 282 -13.25 7.50 -15.56
C HIS A 282 -12.56 8.39 -16.61
N LEU A 283 -12.02 7.75 -17.64
CA LEU A 283 -11.38 8.40 -18.77
C LEU A 283 -12.31 8.39 -19.98
N VAL A 284 -12.25 9.46 -20.77
CA VAL A 284 -12.94 9.54 -22.05
C VAL A 284 -11.90 9.75 -23.16
N VAL A 285 -12.01 8.97 -24.24
CA VAL A 285 -11.17 9.11 -25.42
C VAL A 285 -12.03 9.61 -26.57
N MET A 286 -11.66 10.74 -27.17
CA MET A 286 -12.37 11.31 -28.30
C MET A 286 -11.46 11.32 -29.53
N LEU A 287 -11.76 10.49 -30.54
CA LEU A 287 -10.94 10.38 -31.76
C LEU A 287 -11.82 10.38 -33.02
N PRO A 288 -11.36 10.94 -34.15
CA PRO A 288 -12.12 10.96 -35.39
C PRO A 288 -11.96 9.63 -36.16
N PHE A 289 -12.58 8.56 -35.66
CA PHE A 289 -12.58 7.28 -36.36
C PHE A 289 -13.40 7.32 -37.66
N ARG A 290 -14.46 8.14 -37.72
CA ARG A 290 -15.34 8.28 -38.90
C ARG A 290 -15.90 6.92 -39.33
N LEU A 291 -16.30 6.09 -38.37
CA LEU A 291 -16.76 4.72 -38.62
C LEU A 291 -18.00 4.68 -39.49
N ASN A 292 -18.77 5.76 -39.53
CA ASN A 292 -19.90 5.95 -40.45
C ASN A 292 -19.51 5.91 -41.94
N ARG A 293 -18.22 5.93 -42.27
CA ARG A 293 -17.68 5.83 -43.65
C ARG A 293 -17.07 4.47 -43.95
N VAL A 294 -17.01 3.58 -42.96
CA VAL A 294 -16.44 2.25 -43.10
C VAL A 294 -17.58 1.27 -43.35
N ASP A 295 -17.55 0.62 -44.51
CA ASP A 295 -18.41 -0.53 -44.80
C ASP A 295 -17.78 -1.78 -44.18
N ALA A 296 -18.39 -2.30 -43.11
CA ALA A 296 -17.90 -3.48 -42.41
C ALA A 296 -18.21 -4.79 -43.15
N ASP A 297 -19.15 -4.76 -44.11
CA ASP A 297 -19.56 -5.94 -44.86
C ASP A 297 -18.60 -6.25 -46.02
N SER A 298 -17.76 -5.28 -46.41
CA SER A 298 -16.65 -5.50 -47.35
C SER A 298 -15.28 -5.29 -46.71
N ILE A 299 -14.56 -6.39 -46.53
CA ILE A 299 -13.19 -6.42 -45.99
C ILE A 299 -12.23 -5.57 -46.84
N GLU A 300 -12.36 -5.59 -48.17
CA GLU A 300 -11.42 -4.89 -49.06
C GLU A 300 -11.63 -3.38 -49.02
N GLU A 301 -12.88 -2.91 -48.97
CA GLU A 301 -13.21 -1.50 -48.81
C GLU A 301 -12.84 -1.00 -47.42
N ALA A 302 -13.10 -1.78 -46.36
CA ALA A 302 -12.67 -1.45 -45.01
C ALA A 302 -11.15 -1.28 -44.92
N LYS A 303 -10.36 -2.21 -45.50
CA LYS A 303 -8.90 -2.09 -45.57
C LYS A 303 -8.46 -0.83 -46.31
N LYS A 304 -9.07 -0.51 -47.45
CA LYS A 304 -8.76 0.73 -48.20
C LYS A 304 -9.03 1.97 -47.34
N GLN A 305 -10.18 2.03 -46.66
CA GLN A 305 -10.50 3.16 -45.78
C GLN A 305 -9.47 3.30 -44.65
N ILE A 306 -9.09 2.21 -43.99
CA ILE A 306 -8.07 2.22 -42.93
C ILE A 306 -6.72 2.70 -43.48
N LEU A 307 -6.33 2.24 -44.67
CA LEU A 307 -5.03 2.58 -45.26
C LEU A 307 -4.96 4.02 -45.78
N PHE A 308 -6.05 4.53 -46.37
CA PHE A 308 -6.02 5.79 -47.12
C PHE A 308 -6.73 6.96 -46.42
N ASP A 309 -7.62 6.74 -45.45
CA ASP A 309 -8.17 7.83 -44.64
C ASP A 309 -7.18 8.18 -43.50
N PRO A 310 -6.49 9.33 -43.56
CA PRO A 310 -5.53 9.70 -42.54
C PRO A 310 -6.17 9.91 -41.16
N TYR A 311 -7.44 10.31 -41.09
CA TYR A 311 -8.13 10.51 -39.80
C TYR A 311 -8.38 9.16 -39.11
N LEU A 312 -8.93 8.20 -39.85
CA LEU A 312 -9.16 6.85 -39.33
C LEU A 312 -7.83 6.17 -38.96
N ARG A 313 -6.84 6.20 -39.86
CA ARG A 313 -5.53 5.59 -39.63
C ARG A 313 -4.84 6.14 -38.38
N ASN A 314 -4.70 7.46 -38.28
CA ASN A 314 -4.05 8.09 -37.14
C ASN A 314 -4.83 7.87 -35.83
N SER A 315 -6.17 7.81 -35.89
CA SER A 315 -7.01 7.50 -34.73
C SER A 315 -6.81 6.07 -34.26
N LEU A 316 -6.73 5.10 -35.16
CA LEU A 316 -6.47 3.70 -34.83
C LEU A 316 -5.06 3.48 -34.26
N ASP A 317 -4.05 4.13 -34.84
CA ASP A 317 -2.66 4.07 -34.36
C ASP A 317 -2.58 4.64 -32.93
N PHE A 318 -3.16 5.83 -32.71
CA PHE A 318 -3.18 6.45 -31.39
C PHE A 318 -3.99 5.65 -30.36
N HIS A 319 -5.15 5.12 -30.76
CA HIS A 319 -5.97 4.26 -29.91
C HIS A 319 -5.23 2.97 -29.53
N SER A 320 -4.45 2.38 -30.44
CA SER A 320 -3.61 1.22 -30.13
C SER A 320 -2.56 1.55 -29.06
N GLY A 321 -1.95 2.73 -29.13
CA GLY A 321 -1.07 3.24 -28.07
C GLY A 321 -1.79 3.44 -26.74
N ILE A 322 -3.03 3.96 -26.76
CA ILE A 322 -3.87 4.07 -25.56
C ILE A 322 -4.11 2.69 -24.94
N LEU A 323 -4.46 1.66 -25.73
CA LEU A 323 -4.70 0.31 -25.19
C LEU A 323 -3.47 -0.24 -24.45
N VAL A 324 -2.26 -0.04 -24.99
CA VAL A 324 -1.01 -0.43 -24.33
C VAL A 324 -0.80 0.34 -23.02
N ALA A 325 -1.09 1.65 -23.01
CA ALA A 325 -1.00 2.46 -21.81
C ALA A 325 -2.03 2.03 -20.75
N LEU A 326 -3.27 1.75 -21.15
CA LEU A 326 -4.33 1.27 -20.26
C LEU A 326 -3.97 -0.08 -19.63
N ASP A 327 -3.39 -1.00 -20.39
CA ASP A 327 -2.89 -2.27 -19.85
C ASP A 327 -1.78 -2.04 -18.81
N SER A 328 -0.84 -1.14 -19.11
CA SER A 328 0.22 -0.75 -18.17
C SER A 328 -0.34 -0.17 -16.87
N LEU A 329 -1.31 0.74 -16.95
CA LEU A 329 -1.97 1.33 -15.78
C LEU A 329 -2.75 0.28 -14.98
N LYS A 330 -3.39 -0.69 -15.65
CA LYS A 330 -4.08 -1.81 -15.00
C LYS A 330 -3.10 -2.72 -14.25
N GLN A 331 -1.94 -3.03 -14.83
CA GLN A 331 -0.88 -3.79 -14.16
C GLN A 331 -0.31 -3.05 -12.95
N LEU A 332 -0.30 -1.71 -12.99
CA LEU A 332 0.02 -0.85 -11.85
C LEU A 332 -1.11 -0.77 -10.81
N GLY A 333 -2.23 -1.48 -11.00
CA GLY A 333 -3.34 -1.57 -10.06
C GLY A 333 -4.34 -0.40 -10.14
N ILE A 334 -4.31 0.40 -11.20
CA ILE A 334 -5.28 1.48 -11.41
C ILE A 334 -6.58 0.89 -11.96
N SER A 335 -7.68 1.13 -11.25
CA SER A 335 -9.01 0.80 -11.75
C SER A 335 -9.44 1.89 -12.73
N LEU A 336 -9.78 1.49 -13.96
CA LEU A 336 -10.12 2.41 -15.04
C LEU A 336 -11.49 2.04 -15.62
N LYS A 337 -12.33 3.05 -15.85
CA LYS A 337 -13.46 3.01 -16.78
C LYS A 337 -13.08 3.89 -17.96
N VAL A 338 -13.16 3.37 -19.19
CA VAL A 338 -12.78 4.11 -20.38
C VAL A 338 -13.91 4.08 -21.39
N ASP A 339 -14.44 5.26 -21.72
CA ASP A 339 -15.43 5.43 -22.77
C ASP A 339 -14.76 6.04 -24.01
N VAL A 340 -15.06 5.50 -25.19
CA VAL A 340 -14.45 5.92 -26.46
C VAL A 340 -15.53 6.49 -27.37
N TYR A 341 -15.36 7.74 -27.80
CA TYR A 341 -16.28 8.43 -28.71
C TYR A 341 -15.64 8.67 -30.07
N ASP A 342 -16.31 8.19 -31.12
CA ASP A 342 -16.00 8.59 -32.49
C ASP A 342 -16.50 10.01 -32.74
N THR A 343 -15.59 10.98 -32.79
CA THR A 343 -15.93 12.39 -33.05
C THR A 343 -16.34 12.66 -34.50
N ARG A 344 -16.06 11.72 -35.42
CA ARG A 344 -16.23 11.86 -36.88
C ARG A 344 -15.49 13.04 -37.52
N GLY A 345 -14.71 13.79 -36.74
CA GLY A 345 -14.14 15.07 -37.15
C GLY A 345 -15.16 16.22 -37.22
N GLU A 346 -16.35 16.08 -36.63
CA GLU A 346 -17.47 17.01 -36.82
C GLU A 346 -17.87 17.71 -35.51
N LYS A 347 -17.85 19.05 -35.50
CA LYS A 347 -18.20 19.86 -34.30
C LYS A 347 -19.62 19.62 -33.78
N SER A 348 -20.60 19.46 -34.67
CA SER A 348 -22.00 19.21 -34.32
C SER A 348 -22.19 17.88 -33.59
N TYR A 349 -21.50 16.84 -34.06
CA TYR A 349 -21.53 15.52 -33.44
C TYR A 349 -20.89 15.55 -32.05
N ILE A 350 -19.76 16.25 -31.91
CA ILE A 350 -19.09 16.45 -30.60
C ILE A 350 -20.01 17.19 -29.63
N SER A 351 -20.60 18.31 -30.06
CA SER A 351 -21.50 19.11 -29.22
C SER A 351 -22.68 18.27 -28.73
N THR A 352 -23.23 17.41 -29.60
CA THR A 352 -24.29 16.48 -29.24
C THR A 352 -23.82 15.47 -28.19
N ALA A 353 -22.64 14.86 -28.38
CA ALA A 353 -22.08 13.91 -27.42
C ALA A 353 -21.83 14.54 -26.04
N LEU A 354 -21.32 15.78 -26.00
CA LEU A 354 -21.08 16.54 -24.76
C LEU A 354 -22.37 16.88 -24.00
N HIS A 355 -23.47 17.12 -24.70
CA HIS A 355 -24.75 17.48 -24.06
C HIS A 355 -25.60 16.27 -23.66
N THR A 356 -25.39 15.10 -24.29
CA THR A 356 -26.19 13.89 -24.02
C THR A 356 -25.61 12.99 -22.93
N HIS A 357 -24.34 13.18 -22.55
CA HIS A 357 -23.66 12.39 -21.54
C HIS A 357 -23.20 13.27 -20.38
N ASP A 358 -23.09 12.68 -19.18
CA ASP A 358 -22.63 13.41 -18.00
C ASP A 358 -21.11 13.38 -17.85
N PHE A 359 -20.47 14.50 -18.21
CA PHE A 359 -19.03 14.69 -18.08
C PHE A 359 -18.57 15.09 -16.68
N ASN A 360 -19.48 15.37 -15.73
CA ASN A 360 -19.09 15.72 -14.35
C ASN A 360 -18.48 14.54 -13.58
N THR A 361 -18.69 13.32 -14.09
CA THR A 361 -18.11 12.08 -13.53
C THR A 361 -16.79 11.69 -14.18
N VAL A 362 -16.35 12.42 -15.21
CA VAL A 362 -15.15 12.12 -16.01
C VAL A 362 -13.92 12.77 -15.35
N ASP A 363 -12.92 11.95 -15.02
CA ASP A 363 -11.66 12.42 -14.44
C ASP A 363 -10.73 13.07 -15.47
N ALA A 364 -10.80 12.65 -16.75
CA ALA A 364 -10.05 13.28 -17.84
C ALA A 364 -10.58 12.88 -19.24
N VAL A 365 -10.39 13.78 -20.20
CA VAL A 365 -10.65 13.56 -21.63
C VAL A 365 -9.32 13.57 -22.40
N ILE A 366 -9.12 12.59 -23.27
CA ILE A 366 -7.97 12.49 -24.18
C ILE A 366 -8.47 12.78 -25.61
N GLY A 367 -7.87 13.78 -26.26
CA GLY A 367 -8.34 14.31 -27.54
C GLY A 367 -9.38 15.41 -27.38
N PRO A 368 -10.10 15.81 -28.45
CA PRO A 368 -9.97 15.35 -29.85
C PRO A 368 -8.61 15.55 -30.53
N LEU A 369 -8.35 14.79 -31.60
CA LEU A 369 -7.11 14.88 -32.38
C LEU A 369 -6.99 16.19 -33.19
N LEU A 370 -8.12 16.75 -33.65
CA LEU A 370 -8.16 17.96 -34.47
C LEU A 370 -8.23 19.21 -33.60
N ASN A 371 -7.36 20.18 -33.83
CA ASN A 371 -7.21 21.37 -32.98
C ASN A 371 -8.53 22.13 -32.77
N ASP A 372 -9.29 22.39 -33.82
CA ASP A 372 -10.58 23.08 -33.72
C ASP A 372 -11.61 22.32 -32.87
N ASN A 373 -11.60 21.00 -32.95
CA ASN A 373 -12.47 20.14 -32.16
C ASN A 373 -11.98 20.03 -30.73
N PHE A 374 -10.66 20.02 -30.54
CA PHE A 374 -10.02 20.08 -29.22
C PHE A 374 -10.39 21.35 -28.48
N GLN A 375 -10.29 22.51 -29.14
CA GLN A 375 -10.66 23.80 -28.55
C GLN A 375 -12.13 23.83 -28.14
N LEU A 376 -13.03 23.29 -28.96
CA LEU A 376 -14.45 23.15 -28.62
C LEU A 376 -14.61 22.34 -27.33
N VAL A 377 -14.09 21.11 -27.28
CA VAL A 377 -14.21 20.24 -26.09
C VAL A 377 -13.60 20.89 -24.85
N ALA A 378 -12.40 21.46 -24.98
CA ALA A 378 -11.73 22.10 -23.85
C ALA A 378 -12.52 23.30 -23.31
N SER A 379 -13.16 24.08 -24.18
CA SER A 379 -13.99 25.22 -23.79
C SER A 379 -15.29 24.80 -23.09
N GLU A 380 -15.99 23.79 -23.62
CA GLU A 380 -17.25 23.28 -23.07
C GLU A 380 -17.03 22.59 -21.70
N LEU A 381 -15.92 21.88 -21.55
CA LEU A 381 -15.60 21.16 -20.31
C LEU A 381 -14.88 22.01 -19.25
N LYS A 382 -14.67 23.30 -19.54
CA LYS A 382 -13.98 24.22 -18.63
C LYS A 382 -14.74 24.41 -17.32
N GLU A 383 -16.06 24.59 -17.38
CA GLU A 383 -16.88 24.84 -16.20
C GLU A 383 -16.93 23.63 -15.25
N ALA A 384 -16.91 22.42 -15.80
CA ALA A 384 -16.84 21.17 -15.04
C ALA A 384 -15.41 20.88 -14.51
N ASN A 385 -14.43 21.73 -14.84
CA ASN A 385 -13.01 21.56 -14.50
C ASN A 385 -12.45 20.19 -14.91
N VAL A 386 -12.96 19.63 -16.01
CA VAL A 386 -12.51 18.32 -16.51
C VAL A 386 -11.23 18.54 -17.32
N PRO A 387 -10.11 17.89 -16.94
CA PRO A 387 -8.86 17.94 -17.70
C PRO A 387 -9.04 17.42 -19.13
N VAL A 388 -8.58 18.20 -20.11
CA VAL A 388 -8.58 17.82 -21.53
C VAL A 388 -7.15 17.78 -22.04
N ILE A 389 -6.72 16.59 -22.46
CA ILE A 389 -5.34 16.27 -22.80
C ILE A 389 -5.17 16.23 -24.32
N SER A 390 -4.35 17.13 -24.86
CA SER A 390 -4.08 17.21 -26.29
C SER A 390 -3.11 16.11 -26.75
N PRO A 391 -3.47 15.34 -27.78
CA PRO A 391 -2.57 14.37 -28.41
C PRO A 391 -1.49 15.02 -29.30
N THR A 392 -1.71 16.23 -29.81
CA THR A 392 -0.88 16.84 -30.87
C THR A 392 -0.03 18.03 -30.39
N GLY A 393 -0.45 18.70 -29.32
CA GLY A 393 0.34 19.70 -28.58
C GLY A 393 0.68 21.01 -29.30
N LYS A 394 0.16 21.29 -30.50
CA LYS A 394 0.53 22.51 -31.27
C LYS A 394 -0.66 23.40 -31.57
N GLY A 395 -0.50 24.71 -31.41
CA GLY A 395 -1.48 25.71 -31.87
C GLY A 395 -2.80 25.65 -31.11
N ILE A 396 -2.74 25.37 -29.81
CA ILE A 396 -3.90 25.21 -28.93
C ILE A 396 -3.93 26.36 -27.95
N GLN A 397 -5.13 26.92 -27.74
CA GLN A 397 -5.35 27.88 -26.69
C GLN A 397 -5.25 27.19 -25.33
N LEU A 398 -4.38 27.70 -24.46
CA LEU A 398 -4.20 27.17 -23.12
C LEU A 398 -5.32 27.68 -22.22
N TYR A 399 -6.16 26.75 -21.76
CA TYR A 399 -7.09 26.95 -20.64
C TYR A 399 -6.52 26.25 -19.39
N ASP A 400 -7.04 26.58 -18.21
CA ASP A 400 -6.59 25.96 -16.95
C ASP A 400 -6.83 24.44 -16.90
N ASN A 401 -7.82 23.95 -17.66
CA ASN A 401 -8.12 22.53 -17.81
C ASN A 401 -7.42 21.87 -19.02
N VAL A 402 -6.55 22.57 -19.75
CA VAL A 402 -5.84 22.02 -20.91
C VAL A 402 -4.45 21.52 -20.54
N PHE A 403 -4.17 20.28 -20.92
CA PHE A 403 -2.87 19.64 -20.73
C PHE A 403 -2.28 19.24 -22.08
N GLN A 404 -1.05 19.67 -22.36
CA GLN A 404 -0.32 19.27 -23.55
C GLN A 404 0.60 18.10 -23.22
N SER A 405 0.42 16.99 -23.93
CA SER A 405 1.34 15.84 -23.81
C SER A 405 2.70 16.11 -24.45
N LEU A 406 2.73 16.99 -25.45
CA LEU A 406 3.94 17.40 -26.16
C LEU A 406 4.26 18.86 -25.81
N PRO A 407 5.45 19.14 -25.24
CA PRO A 407 5.89 20.50 -25.00
C PRO A 407 6.17 21.24 -26.31
N GLU A 408 5.99 22.55 -26.30
CA GLU A 408 6.32 23.42 -27.43
C GLU A 408 7.82 23.34 -27.78
N ASN A 409 8.12 23.46 -29.08
CA ASN A 409 9.48 23.31 -29.60
C ASN A 409 10.49 24.26 -28.92
N ASP A 410 10.05 25.47 -28.57
CA ASP A 410 10.90 26.48 -27.95
C ASP A 410 11.23 26.11 -26.49
N VAL A 411 10.29 25.50 -25.76
CA VAL A 411 10.52 24.99 -24.40
C VAL A 411 11.55 23.86 -24.41
N LEU A 412 11.38 22.89 -25.31
CA LEU A 412 12.35 21.80 -25.50
C LEU A 412 13.73 22.34 -25.87
N ARG A 413 13.78 23.29 -26.81
CA ARG A 413 15.03 23.90 -27.26
C ARG A 413 15.76 24.61 -26.11
N ASN A 414 15.06 25.44 -25.34
CA ASN A 414 15.65 26.14 -24.21
C ASN A 414 16.19 25.18 -23.14
N LYS A 415 15.46 24.08 -22.86
CA LYS A 415 15.91 23.06 -21.93
C LYS A 415 17.18 22.35 -22.40
N LEU A 416 17.25 22.00 -23.69
CA LEU A 416 18.45 21.43 -24.31
C LEU A 416 19.64 22.41 -24.28
N ILE A 417 19.42 23.67 -24.64
CA ILE A 417 20.46 24.71 -24.58
C ILE A 417 21.02 24.82 -23.16
N ASN A 418 20.14 24.90 -22.14
CA ASN A 418 20.57 24.99 -20.75
C ASN A 418 21.31 23.73 -20.29
N TYR A 419 20.84 22.55 -20.68
CA TYR A 419 21.53 21.29 -20.41
C TYR A 419 22.95 21.28 -21.01
N VAL A 420 23.12 21.72 -22.26
CA VAL A 420 24.45 21.80 -22.89
C VAL A 420 25.33 22.82 -22.16
N LYS A 421 24.78 23.95 -21.72
CA LYS A 421 25.52 24.96 -20.92
C LYS A 421 26.03 24.44 -19.59
N THR A 422 25.40 23.45 -18.96
CA THR A 422 25.89 22.88 -17.68
C THR A 422 27.05 21.90 -17.88
N LYS A 423 27.32 21.45 -19.11
CA LYS A 423 28.42 20.52 -19.44
C LYS A 423 29.69 21.25 -19.90
N LYS A 424 29.84 22.52 -19.51
CA LYS A 424 30.74 23.53 -20.12
C LYS A 424 32.24 23.22 -20.11
N ASP A 425 32.70 22.22 -19.36
CA ASP A 425 34.14 22.07 -19.10
C ASP A 425 34.87 21.07 -20.03
N SER A 426 34.27 20.55 -21.11
CA SER A 426 35.01 19.61 -21.99
C SER A 426 34.54 19.42 -23.45
N ALA A 427 33.51 20.12 -23.95
CA ALA A 427 32.98 19.85 -25.30
C ALA A 427 33.18 21.02 -26.28
N HIS A 428 33.79 20.75 -27.44
CA HIS A 428 33.73 21.65 -28.61
C HIS A 428 32.33 21.56 -29.23
N ILE A 429 31.62 22.67 -29.27
CA ILE A 429 30.24 22.71 -29.77
C ILE A 429 30.26 23.02 -31.28
N VAL A 430 29.57 22.20 -32.06
CA VAL A 430 29.41 22.38 -33.50
C VAL A 430 27.93 22.58 -33.81
N ILE A 431 27.60 23.66 -34.53
CA ILE A 431 26.26 23.98 -35.03
C ILE A 431 26.22 23.64 -36.51
N VAL A 432 25.36 22.70 -36.89
CA VAL A 432 25.10 22.33 -38.28
C VAL A 432 23.74 22.87 -38.70
N ALA A 433 23.68 23.62 -39.80
CA ALA A 433 22.43 24.25 -40.24
C ALA A 433 22.28 24.27 -41.77
N ASP A 434 21.02 24.18 -42.23
CA ASP A 434 20.63 24.44 -43.61
C ASP A 434 20.14 25.89 -43.79
N SER A 435 19.78 26.28 -45.01
CA SER A 435 19.26 27.63 -45.24
C SER A 435 17.86 27.88 -44.67
N LYS A 436 17.09 26.83 -44.37
CA LYS A 436 15.76 26.95 -43.76
C LYS A 436 15.81 27.24 -42.26
N SER A 437 16.92 26.88 -41.61
CA SER A 437 17.10 26.96 -40.15
C SER A 437 17.93 28.16 -39.70
N THR A 438 18.09 29.18 -40.54
CA THR A 438 18.93 30.36 -40.28
C THR A 438 18.61 31.06 -38.95
N ALA A 439 17.33 31.28 -38.65
CA ALA A 439 16.91 31.90 -37.39
C ALA A 439 17.33 31.09 -36.16
N VAL A 440 17.18 29.76 -36.21
CA VAL A 440 17.56 28.86 -35.10
C VAL A 440 19.08 28.79 -34.98
N ARG A 441 19.79 28.70 -36.10
CA ARG A 441 21.26 28.74 -36.17
C ARG A 441 21.83 29.99 -35.50
N ASP A 442 21.31 31.17 -35.85
CA ASP A 442 21.82 32.44 -35.35
C ASP A 442 21.55 32.59 -33.84
N MET A 443 20.40 32.13 -33.38
CA MET A 443 20.10 32.05 -31.95
C MET A 443 21.03 31.09 -31.22
N LEU A 444 21.27 29.88 -31.73
CA LEU A 444 22.21 28.93 -31.11
C LEU A 444 23.63 29.50 -31.08
N LYS A 445 24.06 30.20 -32.14
CA LYS A 445 25.38 30.85 -32.20
C LYS A 445 25.50 32.00 -31.19
N LYS A 446 24.40 32.69 -30.88
CA LYS A 446 24.35 33.69 -29.80
C LYS A 446 24.47 33.04 -28.41
N GLU A 447 23.80 31.92 -28.19
CA GLU A 447 23.86 31.17 -26.92
C GLU A 447 25.22 30.47 -26.72
N PHE A 448 25.89 30.08 -27.81
CA PHE A 448 27.20 29.45 -27.81
C PHE A 448 28.18 30.21 -28.74
N PRO A 449 28.73 31.36 -28.31
CA PRO A 449 29.57 32.20 -29.16
C PRO A 449 30.80 31.49 -29.73
N ALA A 450 31.40 30.59 -28.94
CA ALA A 450 32.56 29.79 -29.33
C ALA A 450 32.23 28.60 -30.24
N ALA A 451 30.96 28.31 -30.52
CA ALA A 451 30.59 27.14 -31.31
C ALA A 451 30.95 27.30 -32.79
N SER A 452 31.48 26.27 -33.42
CA SER A 452 31.81 26.26 -34.84
C SER A 452 30.54 26.15 -35.68
N LEU A 453 30.46 26.90 -36.78
CA LEU A 453 29.28 26.90 -37.65
C LEU A 453 29.58 26.21 -38.97
N ILE A 454 28.80 25.18 -39.28
CA ILE A 454 28.88 24.42 -40.53
C ILE A 454 27.54 24.49 -41.24
N ASN A 455 27.54 24.99 -42.47
CA ASN A 455 26.33 25.06 -43.28
C ASN A 455 26.23 23.84 -44.20
N SER A 456 25.01 23.44 -44.52
CA SER A 456 24.77 22.41 -45.54
C SER A 456 25.41 22.81 -46.86
N ARG A 457 26.04 21.84 -47.54
CA ARG A 457 26.63 22.08 -48.85
C ARG A 457 25.55 22.47 -49.86
N LYS A 458 25.91 23.41 -50.74
CA LYS A 458 25.01 23.91 -51.78
C LYS A 458 25.24 23.20 -53.11
N GLY A 459 24.16 22.83 -53.78
CA GLY A 459 24.19 22.36 -55.16
C GLY A 459 24.47 23.50 -56.13
N LYS A 460 24.68 23.17 -57.42
CA LYS A 460 24.90 24.16 -58.49
C LYS A 460 23.79 25.21 -58.61
N SER A 461 22.57 24.87 -58.17
CA SER A 461 21.40 25.75 -58.15
C SER A 461 21.24 26.56 -56.85
N GLY A 462 22.18 26.47 -55.90
CA GLY A 462 22.10 27.18 -54.61
C GLY A 462 21.23 26.51 -53.53
N ASN A 463 20.59 25.38 -53.86
CA ASN A 463 19.78 24.60 -52.93
C ASN A 463 20.65 23.81 -51.95
N ASP A 464 20.17 23.60 -50.72
CA ASP A 464 20.83 22.70 -49.76
C ASP A 464 20.82 21.26 -50.28
N LEU A 465 21.97 20.59 -50.17
CA LEU A 465 22.11 19.16 -50.45
C LEU A 465 21.84 18.29 -49.21
N ASN A 466 21.59 18.91 -48.05
CA ASN A 466 21.24 18.28 -46.77
C ASN A 466 22.32 17.31 -46.24
N TYR A 467 23.60 17.55 -46.54
CA TYR A 467 24.71 16.84 -45.93
C TYR A 467 25.89 17.76 -45.61
N VAL A 468 26.73 17.28 -44.70
CA VAL A 468 28.08 17.79 -44.37
C VAL A 468 29.06 16.63 -44.38
N THR A 469 30.34 16.89 -44.59
CA THR A 469 31.40 15.88 -44.57
C THR A 469 32.21 15.96 -43.27
N ILE A 470 32.97 14.90 -42.97
CA ILE A 470 33.89 14.89 -41.83
C ILE A 470 34.90 16.04 -41.94
N ALA A 471 35.43 16.28 -43.15
CA ALA A 471 36.33 17.41 -43.40
C ALA A 471 35.69 18.77 -43.13
N ASP A 472 34.38 18.92 -43.38
CA ASP A 472 33.65 20.16 -43.05
C ASP A 472 33.56 20.37 -41.52
N ILE A 473 33.56 19.27 -40.75
CA ILE A 473 33.53 19.29 -39.28
C ILE A 473 34.93 19.53 -38.71
N GLU A 474 35.94 18.81 -39.19
CA GLU A 474 37.33 18.96 -38.77
C GLU A 474 37.91 20.33 -39.11
N GLY A 475 37.55 20.91 -40.27
CA GLY A 475 37.96 22.27 -40.62
C GLY A 475 37.23 23.37 -39.84
N GLY A 476 36.18 23.01 -39.09
CA GLY A 476 35.46 23.92 -38.21
C GLY A 476 35.92 23.88 -36.75
N LEU A 477 36.55 22.79 -36.31
CA LEU A 477 37.16 22.64 -34.98
C LEU A 477 38.48 23.39 -34.90
#